data_AF-A0AAE3E4H2-F1
#
_entry.id   AF-A0AAE3E4H2-F1
#
_cell.length_a   1.000
_cell.length_b   1.000
_cell.length_c   1.000
_cell.angle_alpha   90.00
_cell.angle_beta   90.00
_cell.angle_gamma   90.00
#
_symmetry.space_group_name_H-M   'P 1'
#
loop_
_entity.id
_entity.type
_entity.pdbx_description
1 polymer ?
#
loop_
_entity_poly.entity_id
_entity_poly.type
_entity_poly.pdbx_seq_one_letter_code
_entity_poly.pdbx_strand_id
1 'polypeptide(L)'
;MKNEKKYYRAIYRKLPLRRTEKKQYLSGLLASLNEYVAEKPEITYQELVDTFGTPDSVVAGILNVSVDETRRMAQNKRKLYVLLMVAMLAVCLILCFFLFKKHEIKMIYVQSEITEYESWPFDE
;
A
#
# COMPACT_ATOMS: atom_id res chain seq x y z
N MET A 1 -18.69 28.91 -25.67
CA MET A 1 -18.27 27.84 -24.73
C MET A 1 -18.11 28.50 -23.38
N LYS A 2 -18.82 28.07 -22.33
CA LYS A 2 -18.75 28.73 -21.02
C LYS A 2 -17.34 28.62 -20.40
N ASN A 3 -16.96 29.59 -19.55
CA ASN A 3 -15.59 29.80 -19.08
C ASN A 3 -15.05 28.63 -18.25
N GLU A 4 -15.90 27.97 -17.46
CA GLU A 4 -15.57 26.79 -16.65
C GLU A 4 -15.18 25.59 -17.51
N LYS A 5 -15.88 25.37 -18.64
CA LYS A 5 -15.53 24.30 -19.59
C LYS A 5 -14.20 24.59 -20.28
N LYS A 6 -13.89 25.87 -20.55
CA LYS A 6 -12.60 26.28 -21.12
C LYS A 6 -11.46 26.00 -20.13
N TYR A 7 -11.65 26.38 -18.87
CA TYR A 7 -10.70 26.14 -17.79
C TYR A 7 -10.44 24.64 -17.57
N TYR A 8 -11.52 23.85 -17.39
CA TYR A 8 -11.43 22.40 -17.23
C TYR A 8 -10.70 21.73 -18.41
N ARG A 9 -11.00 22.14 -19.65
CA ARG A 9 -10.39 21.55 -20.84
C ARG A 9 -8.91 21.88 -20.96
N ALA A 10 -8.47 23.04 -20.47
CA ALA A 10 -7.06 23.40 -20.42
C ALA A 10 -6.28 22.45 -19.50
N ILE A 11 -6.80 22.19 -18.30
CA ILE A 11 -6.21 21.24 -17.35
C ILE A 11 -6.21 19.82 -17.92
N TYR A 12 -7.36 19.37 -18.44
CA TYR A 12 -7.51 18.01 -18.98
C TYR A 12 -6.52 17.70 -20.11
N ARG A 13 -6.24 18.67 -20.99
CA ARG A 13 -5.29 18.52 -22.10
C ARG A 13 -3.84 18.46 -21.62
N LYS A 14 -3.49 19.22 -20.60
CA LYS A 14 -2.12 19.29 -20.06
C LYS A 14 -1.77 18.11 -19.16
N LEU A 15 -2.75 17.43 -18.58
CA LEU A 15 -2.52 16.28 -17.69
C LEU A 15 -1.98 15.05 -18.47
N PRO A 16 -0.76 14.55 -18.20
CA PRO A 16 -0.19 13.38 -18.87
C PRO A 16 -0.61 12.05 -18.18
N LEU A 17 -1.89 11.92 -17.78
CA LEU A 17 -2.42 10.73 -17.08
C LEU A 17 -3.36 9.90 -17.96
N ARG A 18 -3.66 8.67 -17.56
CA ARG A 18 -4.69 7.85 -18.24
C ARG A 18 -6.09 8.42 -18.01
N ARG A 19 -7.02 8.13 -18.92
CA ARG A 19 -8.42 8.63 -18.85
C ARG A 19 -9.10 8.35 -17.51
N THR A 20 -8.85 7.18 -16.92
CA THR A 20 -9.44 6.74 -15.64
C THR A 20 -8.92 7.57 -14.47
N GLU A 21 -7.60 7.76 -14.40
CA GLU A 21 -6.92 8.57 -13.37
C GLU A 21 -7.32 10.04 -13.49
N LYS A 22 -7.38 10.57 -14.73
CA LYS A 22 -7.88 11.93 -14.99
C LYS A 22 -9.26 12.14 -14.37
N LYS A 23 -10.17 11.17 -14.50
CA LYS A 23 -11.52 11.27 -13.92
C LYS A 23 -11.48 11.32 -12.39
N GLN A 24 -10.62 10.55 -11.74
CA GLN A 24 -10.52 10.56 -10.27
C GLN A 24 -10.00 11.90 -9.74
N TYR A 25 -8.93 12.44 -10.31
CA TYR A 25 -8.36 13.71 -9.84
C TYR A 25 -9.20 14.93 -10.25
N LEU A 26 -9.88 14.87 -11.39
CA LEU A 26 -10.64 16.01 -11.91
C LEU A 26 -12.12 16.01 -11.53
N SER A 27 -12.69 14.91 -11.00
CA SER A 27 -14.09 14.87 -10.57
C SER A 27 -14.37 15.87 -9.45
N GLY A 28 -13.49 15.93 -8.45
CA GLY A 28 -13.58 16.90 -7.35
C GLY A 28 -13.48 18.34 -7.85
N LEU A 29 -12.49 18.61 -8.73
CA LEU A 29 -12.33 19.93 -9.34
C LEU A 29 -13.57 20.35 -10.16
N LEU A 30 -14.16 19.42 -10.91
CA LEU A 30 -15.35 19.69 -11.70
C LEU A 30 -16.56 20.01 -10.81
N ALA A 31 -16.72 19.31 -9.68
CA ALA A 31 -17.77 19.57 -8.72
C ALA A 31 -17.65 20.99 -8.14
N SER A 32 -16.46 21.35 -7.64
CA SER A 32 -16.21 22.69 -7.09
C SER A 32 -16.36 23.80 -8.13
N LEU A 33 -15.95 23.58 -9.38
CA LEU A 33 -16.16 24.53 -10.46
C LEU A 33 -17.65 24.75 -10.74
N ASN A 34 -18.46 23.69 -10.77
CA ASN A 34 -19.89 23.80 -11.02
C ASN A 34 -20.63 24.52 -9.89
N GLU A 35 -20.24 24.27 -8.65
CA GLU A 35 -20.79 24.95 -7.47
C GLU A 35 -20.48 26.46 -7.51
N TYR A 36 -19.22 26.82 -7.81
CA TYR A 36 -18.80 28.22 -7.90
C TYR A 36 -19.49 28.98 -9.06
N VAL A 37 -19.69 28.32 -10.20
CA VAL A 37 -20.45 28.89 -11.34
C VAL A 37 -21.95 28.98 -11.05
N ALA A 38 -22.49 28.11 -10.21
CA ALA A 38 -23.90 28.17 -9.81
C ALA A 38 -24.18 29.40 -8.92
N GLU A 39 -23.23 29.78 -8.06
CA GLU A 39 -23.31 31.00 -7.26
C GLU A 39 -23.06 32.28 -8.07
N LYS A 40 -22.20 32.21 -9.09
CA LYS A 40 -21.86 33.35 -9.97
C LYS A 40 -21.95 32.95 -11.46
N PRO A 41 -23.14 33.05 -12.07
CA PRO A 41 -23.35 32.60 -13.45
C PRO A 41 -22.58 33.40 -14.52
N GLU A 42 -22.14 34.62 -14.23
CA GLU A 42 -21.31 35.47 -15.12
C GLU A 42 -19.81 35.47 -14.75
N ILE A 43 -19.30 34.34 -14.27
CA ILE A 43 -17.90 34.23 -13.88
C ILE A 43 -16.92 34.41 -15.05
N THR A 44 -15.88 35.21 -14.82
CA THR A 44 -14.81 35.44 -15.81
C THR A 44 -13.72 34.38 -15.69
N TYR A 45 -13.02 34.10 -16.79
CA TYR A 45 -11.89 33.15 -16.79
C TYR A 45 -10.79 33.55 -15.78
N GLN A 46 -10.54 34.84 -15.62
CA GLN A 46 -9.54 35.36 -14.69
C GLN A 46 -9.92 35.04 -13.24
N GLU A 47 -11.18 35.21 -12.86
CA GLU A 47 -11.66 34.86 -11.51
C GLU A 47 -11.53 33.36 -11.23
N LEU A 48 -11.72 32.50 -12.23
CA LEU A 48 -11.46 31.07 -12.09
C LEU A 48 -9.97 30.79 -11.83
N VAL A 49 -9.08 31.51 -12.50
CA VAL A 49 -7.63 31.39 -12.29
C VAL A 49 -7.21 31.93 -10.92
N ASP A 50 -7.85 33.01 -10.46
CA ASP A 50 -7.55 33.61 -9.16
C ASP A 50 -8.04 32.72 -8.01
N THR A 51 -9.22 32.10 -8.14
CA THR A 51 -9.79 31.21 -7.11
C THR A 51 -9.17 29.81 -7.11
N PHE A 52 -9.03 29.18 -8.28
CA PHE A 52 -8.59 27.78 -8.39
C PHE A 52 -7.11 27.63 -8.78
N GLY A 53 -6.43 28.73 -9.09
CA GLY A 53 -5.06 28.73 -9.59
C GLY A 53 -4.99 28.62 -11.11
N THR A 54 -3.77 28.73 -11.63
CA THR A 54 -3.53 28.53 -13.07
C THR A 54 -3.72 27.06 -13.45
N PRO A 55 -4.14 26.75 -14.69
CA PRO A 55 -4.22 25.37 -15.15
C PRO A 55 -2.91 24.59 -14.97
N ASP A 56 -1.77 25.27 -15.13
CA ASP A 56 -0.43 24.67 -14.97
C ASP A 56 -0.11 24.34 -13.51
N SER A 57 -0.41 25.25 -12.58
CA SER A 57 -0.21 25.00 -11.14
C SER A 57 -1.10 23.85 -10.65
N VAL A 58 -2.34 23.76 -11.14
CA VAL A 58 -3.26 22.66 -10.80
C VAL A 58 -2.73 21.33 -11.34
N VAL A 59 -2.23 21.30 -12.58
CA VAL A 59 -1.60 20.09 -13.17
C VAL A 59 -0.39 19.65 -12.34
N ALA A 60 0.48 20.60 -11.97
CA ALA A 60 1.66 20.31 -11.14
C ALA A 60 1.26 19.74 -9.77
N GLY A 61 0.23 20.31 -9.12
CA GLY A 61 -0.31 19.81 -7.87
C GLY A 61 -0.82 18.37 -7.98
N ILE A 62 -1.60 18.05 -9.01
CA ILE A 62 -2.11 16.69 -9.24
C ILE A 62 -0.96 15.70 -9.46
N LEU A 63 0.06 16.08 -10.23
CA LEU A 63 1.21 15.22 -10.48
C LEU A 63 2.02 14.95 -9.21
N ASN A 64 2.25 15.96 -8.37
CA ASN A 64 2.95 15.79 -7.10
C ASN A 64 2.20 14.83 -6.16
N VAL A 65 0.88 14.98 -6.05
CA VAL A 65 0.04 14.07 -5.24
C VAL A 65 0.16 12.63 -5.76
N SER A 66 0.10 12.43 -7.08
CA SER A 66 0.22 11.07 -7.66
C SER A 66 1.58 10.42 -7.39
N VAL A 67 2.66 11.21 -7.38
CA VAL A 67 4.03 10.74 -7.05
C VAL A 67 4.14 10.39 -5.56
N ASP A 68 3.53 11.18 -4.68
CA ASP A 68 3.54 10.91 -3.25
C ASP A 68 2.69 9.68 -2.88
N GLU A 69 1.53 9.51 -3.52
CA GLU A 69 0.68 8.32 -3.33
C GLU A 69 1.40 7.04 -3.75
N THR A 70 2.05 7.04 -4.92
CA THR A 70 2.84 5.90 -5.40
C THR A 70 4.01 5.59 -4.47
N ARG A 71 4.72 6.61 -3.98
CA ARG A 71 5.81 6.46 -3.02
C ARG A 71 5.32 5.89 -1.68
N ARG A 72 4.20 6.38 -1.15
CA ARG A 72 3.58 5.88 0.09
C ARG A 72 3.13 4.42 -0.05
N MET A 73 2.50 4.07 -1.15
CA MET A 73 2.10 2.67 -1.42
C MET A 73 3.32 1.75 -1.48
N ALA A 74 4.40 2.16 -2.15
CA ALA A 74 5.64 1.39 -2.22
C ALA A 74 6.27 1.18 -0.83
N GLN A 75 6.30 2.22 0.01
CA GLN A 75 6.80 2.13 1.39
C GLN A 75 5.96 1.19 2.25
N ASN A 76 4.63 1.26 2.15
CA ASN A 76 3.73 0.39 2.92
C ASN A 76 3.89 -1.08 2.51
N LYS A 77 4.04 -1.36 1.20
CA LYS A 77 4.35 -2.72 0.72
C LYS A 77 5.67 -3.23 1.27
N ARG A 78 6.74 -2.40 1.28
CA ARG A 78 8.02 -2.78 1.88
C ARG A 78 7.90 -3.13 3.36
N LYS A 79 7.18 -2.31 4.15
CA LYS A 79 6.93 -2.60 5.57
C LYS A 79 6.19 -3.91 5.78
N LEU A 80 5.18 -4.19 4.95
CA LEU A 80 4.44 -5.46 5.00
C LEU A 80 5.33 -6.67 4.69
N TYR A 81 6.16 -6.58 3.64
CA TYR A 81 7.11 -7.64 3.30
C TYR A 81 8.12 -7.92 4.41
N VAL A 82 8.66 -6.87 5.04
CA VAL A 82 9.58 -7.01 6.18
C VAL A 82 8.88 -7.68 7.37
N LEU A 83 7.64 -7.27 7.68
CA LEU A 83 6.85 -7.89 8.74
C LEU A 83 6.63 -9.39 8.47
N LEU A 84 6.27 -9.76 7.23
CA LEU A 84 6.07 -11.14 6.84
C LEU A 84 7.36 -11.97 6.93
N MET A 85 8.50 -11.41 6.54
CA MET A 85 9.79 -12.10 6.68
C MET A 85 10.15 -12.36 8.15
N VAL A 86 9.95 -11.38 9.03
CA VAL A 86 10.21 -11.54 10.47
C VAL A 86 9.28 -12.60 11.06
N ALA A 87 8.00 -12.59 10.69
CA ALA A 87 7.04 -13.59 11.14
C ALA A 87 7.43 -15.00 10.65
N MET A 88 7.84 -15.15 9.39
CA MET A 88 8.30 -16.44 8.85
C MET A 88 9.54 -16.95 9.62
N LEU A 89 10.52 -16.08 9.88
CA LEU A 89 11.71 -16.45 10.65
C LEU A 89 11.35 -16.92 12.06
N ALA A 90 10.44 -16.24 12.74
CA ALA A 90 9.98 -16.65 14.06
C ALA A 90 9.32 -18.05 14.03
N VAL A 91 8.47 -18.32 13.03
CA VAL A 91 7.85 -19.64 12.84
C VAL A 91 8.91 -20.71 12.58
N CYS A 92 9.91 -20.43 11.74
CA CYS A 92 11.01 -21.36 11.49
C CYS A 92 11.78 -21.68 12.79
N LEU A 93 12.10 -20.68 13.61
CA LEU A 93 12.79 -20.89 14.88
C LEU A 93 11.96 -21.75 15.85
N ILE A 94 10.65 -21.50 15.92
CA ILE A 94 9.72 -22.30 16.74
C ILE A 94 9.71 -23.77 16.26
N LEU A 95 9.60 -24.00 14.96
CA LEU A 95 9.62 -25.35 14.38
C LEU A 95 10.95 -26.06 14.65
N CYS A 96 12.08 -25.37 14.46
CA CYS A 96 13.40 -25.91 14.79
C CYS A 96 13.49 -26.32 16.27
N PHE A 97 12.97 -25.50 17.18
CA PHE A 97 12.94 -25.81 18.61
C PHE A 97 12.11 -27.06 18.91
N PHE A 98 10.92 -27.19 18.31
CA PHE A 98 10.08 -28.40 18.47
C PHE A 98 10.75 -29.66 17.94
N LEU A 99 11.41 -29.58 16.78
CA LEU A 99 12.16 -30.70 16.21
C LEU A 99 13.33 -31.11 17.11
N PHE A 100 14.07 -30.13 17.65
CA PHE A 100 15.16 -30.39 18.59
C PHE A 100 14.67 -31.10 19.86
N LYS A 101 13.58 -30.59 20.46
CA LYS A 101 12.96 -31.23 21.64
C LYS A 101 12.46 -32.63 21.35
N LYS A 102 11.85 -32.86 20.19
CA LYS A 102 11.42 -34.20 19.77
C LYS A 102 12.61 -35.17 19.65
N HIS A 103 13.74 -34.70 19.12
CA HIS A 103 14.95 -35.51 19.00
C HIS A 103 15.54 -35.86 20.37
N GLU A 104 15.64 -34.90 21.30
CA GLU A 104 16.11 -35.17 22.67
C GLU A 104 15.26 -36.23 23.36
N ILE A 105 13.93 -36.10 23.29
CA ILE A 105 13.00 -37.05 23.91
C ILE A 105 13.20 -38.45 23.33
N LYS A 106 13.30 -38.58 22.00
CA LYS A 106 13.52 -39.88 21.34
C LYS A 106 14.81 -40.56 21.80
N MET A 107 15.89 -39.80 21.98
CA MET A 107 17.17 -40.34 22.45
C MET A 107 17.08 -40.89 23.88
N ILE A 108 16.34 -40.20 24.76
CA ILE A 108 16.12 -40.65 26.14
C ILE A 108 15.32 -41.96 26.15
N TYR A 109 14.26 -42.07 25.35
CA TYR A 109 13.46 -43.31 25.24
C TYR A 109 14.28 -44.50 24.74
N VAL A 110 15.11 -44.30 23.72
CA VAL A 110 15.96 -45.38 23.20
C VAL A 110 17.00 -45.81 24.24
N GLN A 111 17.59 -44.86 24.98
CA GLN A 111 18.54 -45.18 26.05
C GLN A 111 17.86 -45.96 27.20
N SER A 112 16.63 -45.60 27.58
CA SER A 112 15.90 -46.33 28.62
C SER A 112 15.58 -47.77 28.21
N GLU A 113 15.17 -48.00 26.96
CA GLU A 113 14.95 -49.37 26.46
C GLU A 113 16.24 -50.18 26.50
N ILE A 114 17.36 -49.64 26.01
CA ILE A 114 18.66 -50.34 26.02
C ILE A 114 19.09 -50.72 27.45
N THR A 115 18.90 -49.80 28.41
CA THR A 115 19.28 -50.03 29.82
C THR A 115 18.37 -51.08 30.48
N GLU A 116 17.09 -51.12 30.12
CA GLU A 116 16.14 -52.14 30.58
C GLU A 116 16.54 -53.54 30.06
N TYR A 117 16.90 -53.66 28.77
CA TYR A 117 17.41 -54.90 28.18
C TYR A 117 18.72 -55.37 28.81
N GLU A 118 19.67 -54.48 29.11
CA GLU A 118 20.94 -54.85 29.78
C GLU A 118 20.74 -55.27 31.24
N SER A 119 19.67 -54.80 31.89
CA SER A 119 19.36 -55.13 33.29
C SER A 119 18.53 -56.41 33.48
N TRP A 120 18.03 -57.00 32.38
CA TRP A 120 17.26 -58.23 32.43
C TRP A 120 18.19 -59.40 32.79
N PRO A 121 17.92 -60.15 33.87
CA PRO A 121 18.77 -61.25 34.27
C PRO A 121 18.75 -62.31 33.17
N PHE A 122 19.93 -62.66 32.64
CA PHE A 122 20.07 -63.87 31.85
C PHE A 122 19.83 -65.05 32.79
N ASP A 123 18.62 -65.59 32.77
CA ASP A 123 18.32 -66.88 33.39
C ASP A 123 19.09 -67.95 32.59
N GLU A 124 20.30 -68.30 33.07
CA GLU A 124 21.08 -69.48 32.68
C GLU A 124 20.58 -70.75 33.40
#